data_AF-A0A7X7TXV9-F1
#
_entry.id   AF-A0A7X7TXV9-F1
#
_cell.length_a   1.000
_cell.length_b   1.000
_cell.length_c   1.000
_cell.angle_alpha   90.00
_cell.angle_beta   90.00
_cell.angle_gamma   90.00
#
_symmetry.space_group_name_H-M   'P 1'
#
loop_
_entity.id
_entity.type
_entity.pdbx_description
1 polymer ?
#
loop_
_entity_poly.entity_id
_entity_poly.type
_entity_poly.pdbx_seq_one_letter_code
_entity_poly.pdbx_strand_id
1 'polypeptide(L)'
;MITISTCGTSILTNLSKDERMENNPNIQNILEVLKKNTNLKENEINPDDKAVIEERINLKKNILLASNIQQARNISAEINGLFGICNEDINILKANGSYHYLICTDTYQGESCANIIEEYLQKYEVSCIVLPISDLRADNTANAHNGLTELTKKISEIRNGSKDRIIFNLVGGFKLLQGFMQTLGMFYADEIFYLFEGTRKPIKIPKLSVKFDYPEEMMNALRRISFELEPKNNIDLGILVLEGKPLMLSEWGELVWGEVKKDYYKELRAPILPIVSYSDRFKSDFNKLNNNEKVELHEKIDYVAKYLATKDKRWNLDSISFHELKGNPDGMTHEFDCFTGRGDRAYGKFKNNTFHIECIWRHL
;
A
#
# COMPACT_ATOMS: atom_id res chain seq x y z
N MET A 1 15.53 6.68 6.64
CA MET A 1 14.33 6.57 7.53
C MET A 1 13.11 6.77 6.67
N ILE A 2 12.05 5.99 6.88
CA ILE A 2 10.79 6.19 6.15
C ILE A 2 9.74 6.77 7.09
N THR A 3 9.07 7.83 6.65
CA THR A 3 7.91 8.37 7.38
C THR A 3 6.67 8.26 6.52
N ILE A 4 5.57 7.78 7.09
CA ILE A 4 4.28 7.69 6.43
C ILE A 4 3.31 8.59 7.19
N SER A 5 2.89 9.69 6.59
CA SER A 5 2.02 10.68 7.22
C SER A 5 0.64 10.65 6.60
N THR A 6 -0.40 10.63 7.42
CA THR A 6 -1.78 10.80 6.95
C THR A 6 -2.07 12.29 6.77
N CYS A 7 -2.61 12.65 5.61
CA CYS A 7 -2.94 14.03 5.24
C CYS A 7 -4.45 14.27 5.31
N GLY A 8 -4.84 15.33 6.01
CA GLY A 8 -6.21 15.82 6.03
C GLY A 8 -6.39 17.07 5.17
N THR A 9 -7.58 17.64 5.24
CA THR A 9 -7.93 18.92 4.58
C THR A 9 -7.86 20.11 5.52
N SER A 10 -7.25 19.95 6.71
CA SER A 10 -7.20 20.98 7.75
C SER A 10 -6.50 22.25 7.30
N ILE A 11 -5.57 22.18 6.34
CA ILE A 11 -4.93 23.38 5.77
C ILE A 11 -5.97 24.33 5.16
N LEU A 12 -7.01 23.79 4.51
CA LEU A 12 -8.05 24.60 3.85
C LEU A 12 -9.09 25.11 4.86
N THR A 13 -9.39 24.33 5.88
CA THR A 13 -10.45 24.63 6.87
C THR A 13 -9.95 25.38 8.11
N ASN A 14 -8.65 25.35 8.40
CA ASN A 14 -8.06 26.10 9.50
C ASN A 14 -8.12 27.61 9.23
N LEU A 15 -8.91 28.30 10.05
CA LEU A 15 -9.07 29.75 10.01
C LEU A 15 -7.99 30.46 10.85
N SER A 16 -7.37 31.50 10.29
CA SER A 16 -6.53 32.45 11.01
C SER A 16 -7.34 33.20 12.08
N LYS A 17 -6.66 33.92 12.98
CA LYS A 17 -7.36 34.76 13.97
C LYS A 17 -8.25 35.81 13.31
N ASP A 18 -7.78 36.40 12.21
CA ASP A 18 -8.52 37.42 11.45
C ASP A 18 -9.74 36.81 10.73
N GLU A 19 -9.59 35.59 10.20
CA GLU A 19 -10.70 34.85 9.57
C GLU A 19 -11.76 34.38 10.58
N ARG A 20 -11.40 34.26 11.87
CA ARG A 20 -12.32 33.87 12.96
C ARG A 20 -13.14 35.03 13.52
N MET A 21 -12.85 36.28 13.15
CA MET A 21 -13.64 37.41 13.60
C MET A 21 -15.10 37.23 13.12
N GLU A 22 -16.04 37.22 14.06
CA GLU A 22 -17.41 36.74 13.86
C GLU A 22 -18.13 37.41 12.69
N ASN A 23 -18.80 36.59 11.87
CA ASN A 23 -19.69 36.96 10.76
C ASN A 23 -19.05 37.49 9.47
N ASN A 24 -17.91 36.95 9.03
CA ASN A 24 -17.48 37.16 7.63
C ASN A 24 -18.27 36.20 6.69
N PRO A 25 -19.27 36.69 5.92
CA PRO A 25 -20.14 35.83 5.12
C PRO A 25 -19.36 35.10 4.02
N ASN A 26 -18.25 35.68 3.55
CA ASN A 26 -17.41 35.06 2.53
C ASN A 26 -16.70 33.81 3.05
N ILE A 27 -16.23 33.83 4.31
CA ILE A 27 -15.59 32.66 4.93
C ILE A 27 -16.59 31.53 5.14
N GLN A 28 -17.81 31.86 5.55
CA GLN A 28 -18.86 30.85 5.73
C GLN A 28 -19.20 30.16 4.41
N ASN A 29 -19.35 30.93 3.32
CA ASN A 29 -19.56 30.38 1.99
C ASN A 29 -18.39 29.47 1.55
N ILE A 30 -17.13 29.88 1.78
CA ILE A 30 -15.96 29.05 1.46
C ILE A 30 -16.02 27.72 2.22
N LEU A 31 -16.31 27.74 3.52
CA LEU A 31 -16.38 26.52 4.33
C LEU A 31 -17.51 25.59 3.88
N GLU A 32 -18.66 26.14 3.47
CA GLU A 32 -19.76 25.38 2.91
C GLU A 32 -19.38 24.73 1.56
N VAL A 33 -18.70 25.48 0.68
CA VAL A 33 -18.17 24.96 -0.58
C VAL A 33 -17.15 23.84 -0.36
N LEU A 34 -16.22 24.01 0.58
CA LEU A 34 -15.26 22.96 0.93
C LEU A 34 -15.97 21.70 1.45
N LYS A 35 -16.92 21.88 2.37
CA LYS A 35 -17.64 20.77 2.99
C LYS A 35 -18.46 19.96 1.98
N LYS A 36 -19.21 20.63 1.09
CA LYS A 36 -20.05 19.92 0.10
C LYS A 36 -19.22 19.18 -0.95
N ASN A 37 -18.00 19.63 -1.22
CA ASN A 37 -17.11 19.04 -2.22
C ASN A 37 -15.97 18.18 -1.62
N THR A 38 -16.00 17.84 -0.32
CA THR A 38 -14.87 17.17 0.38
C THR A 38 -14.52 15.79 -0.20
N ASN A 39 -15.51 15.06 -0.72
CA ASN A 39 -15.33 13.70 -1.24
C ASN A 39 -15.20 13.64 -2.78
N LEU A 40 -15.14 14.79 -3.47
CA LEU A 40 -15.18 14.85 -4.93
C LEU A 40 -13.78 14.94 -5.55
N LYS A 41 -13.61 14.27 -6.69
CA LYS A 41 -12.50 14.47 -7.65
C LYS A 41 -12.68 15.78 -8.37
N GLU A 42 -11.60 16.29 -8.96
CA GLU A 42 -11.59 17.57 -9.66
C GLU A 42 -12.65 17.65 -10.77
N ASN A 43 -12.86 16.57 -11.52
CA ASN A 43 -13.83 16.49 -12.62
C ASN A 43 -15.29 16.32 -12.15
N GLU A 44 -15.52 16.09 -10.86
CA GLU A 44 -16.86 15.95 -10.25
C GLU A 44 -17.35 17.28 -9.67
N ILE A 45 -16.47 18.28 -9.54
CA ILE A 45 -16.78 19.59 -8.95
C ILE A 45 -17.30 20.53 -10.04
N ASN A 46 -18.38 21.26 -9.75
CA ASN A 46 -18.89 22.26 -10.68
C ASN A 46 -17.92 23.46 -10.79
N PRO A 47 -17.91 24.18 -11.93
CA PRO A 47 -16.91 25.23 -12.18
C PRO A 47 -16.88 26.36 -11.14
N ASP A 48 -18.04 26.78 -10.64
CA ASP A 48 -18.13 27.88 -9.67
C ASP A 48 -17.53 27.49 -8.31
N ASP A 49 -17.87 26.30 -7.83
CA ASP A 49 -17.27 25.75 -6.61
C ASP A 49 -15.77 25.52 -6.78
N LYS A 50 -15.35 25.02 -7.95
CA LYS A 50 -13.95 24.77 -8.25
C LYS A 50 -13.13 26.06 -8.14
N ALA A 51 -13.63 27.17 -8.69
CA ALA A 51 -12.96 28.46 -8.61
C ALA A 51 -12.77 28.92 -7.15
N VAL A 52 -13.79 28.76 -6.30
CA VAL A 52 -13.71 29.10 -4.86
C VAL A 52 -12.67 28.21 -4.14
N ILE A 53 -12.64 26.91 -4.46
CA ILE A 53 -11.68 25.97 -3.87
C ILE A 53 -10.26 26.30 -4.33
N GLU A 54 -10.05 26.61 -5.61
CA GLU A 54 -8.75 27.00 -6.17
C GLU A 54 -8.21 28.28 -5.55
N GLU A 55 -9.05 29.31 -5.38
CA GLU A 55 -8.67 30.54 -4.70
C GLU A 55 -8.23 30.25 -3.26
N ARG A 56 -8.97 29.38 -2.57
CA ARG A 56 -8.64 28.97 -1.20
C ARG A 56 -7.32 28.19 -1.11
N ILE A 57 -7.10 27.25 -2.03
CA ILE A 57 -5.86 26.47 -2.16
C ILE A 57 -4.68 27.42 -2.36
N ASN A 58 -4.78 28.33 -3.34
CA ASN A 58 -3.71 29.28 -3.66
C ASN A 58 -3.40 30.21 -2.48
N LEU A 59 -4.42 30.72 -1.79
CA LEU A 59 -4.25 31.55 -0.60
C LEU A 59 -3.48 30.79 0.50
N LYS A 60 -3.92 29.58 0.85
CA LYS A 60 -3.30 28.80 1.93
C LYS A 60 -1.90 28.30 1.57
N LYS A 61 -1.68 27.93 0.31
CA LYS A 61 -0.37 27.63 -0.25
C LYS A 61 0.61 28.79 -0.07
N ASN A 62 0.21 30.00 -0.50
CA ASN A 62 1.07 31.19 -0.37
C ASN A 62 1.41 31.50 1.08
N ILE A 63 0.42 31.43 1.98
CA ILE A 63 0.64 31.62 3.42
C ILE A 63 1.65 30.59 3.96
N LEU A 64 1.49 29.32 3.59
CA LEU A 64 2.37 28.26 4.08
C LEU A 64 3.79 28.40 3.53
N LEU A 65 3.98 28.65 2.24
CA LEU A 65 5.30 28.83 1.62
C LEU A 65 6.06 30.04 2.17
N ALA A 66 5.34 31.11 2.54
CA ALA A 66 5.91 32.28 3.19
C ALA A 66 6.26 32.06 4.67
N SER A 67 5.70 31.02 5.30
CA SER A 67 5.89 30.74 6.73
C SER A 67 7.26 30.13 7.04
N ASN A 68 7.83 30.51 8.19
CA ASN A 68 8.93 29.75 8.79
C ASN A 68 8.42 28.42 9.37
N ILE A 69 9.34 27.52 9.77
CA ILE A 69 9.00 26.21 10.33
C ILE A 69 8.00 26.35 11.49
N GLN A 70 8.25 27.27 12.40
CA GLN A 70 7.43 27.43 13.59
C GLN A 70 5.99 27.85 13.27
N GLN A 71 5.81 28.73 12.29
CA GLN A 71 4.50 29.17 11.80
C GLN A 71 3.80 28.05 11.05
N ALA A 72 4.51 27.34 10.17
CA ALA A 72 3.96 26.24 9.38
C ALA A 72 3.44 25.09 10.26
N ARG A 73 4.13 24.78 11.36
CA ARG A 73 3.67 23.82 12.38
C ARG A 73 2.34 24.20 13.06
N ASN A 74 1.98 25.48 13.07
CA ASN A 74 0.67 25.92 13.58
C ASN A 74 -0.42 25.88 12.51
N ILE A 75 -0.04 25.84 11.23
CA ILE A 75 -0.96 25.86 10.08
C ILE A 75 -1.36 24.42 9.69
N SER A 76 -0.39 23.50 9.68
CA SER A 76 -0.58 22.10 9.27
C SER A 76 -0.19 21.13 10.40
N ALA A 77 -1.11 20.21 10.69
CA ALA A 77 -0.91 19.13 11.64
C ALA A 77 0.17 18.14 11.16
N GLU A 78 0.20 17.87 9.85
CA GLU A 78 1.16 16.99 9.19
C GLU A 78 2.59 17.53 9.32
N ILE A 79 2.80 18.81 9.02
CA ILE A 79 4.07 19.52 9.20
C ILE A 79 4.47 19.51 10.68
N ASN A 80 3.51 19.78 11.57
CA ASN A 80 3.77 19.72 13.00
C ASN A 80 4.26 18.34 13.46
N GLY A 81 3.66 17.28 12.91
CA GLY A 81 4.08 15.90 13.16
C GLY A 81 5.48 15.61 12.64
N LEU A 82 5.76 15.91 11.37
CA LEU A 82 7.06 15.66 10.73
C LEU A 82 8.21 16.37 11.46
N PHE A 83 8.06 17.67 11.73
CA PHE A 83 9.08 18.42 12.49
C PHE A 83 9.11 18.03 13.97
N GLY A 84 8.03 17.46 14.50
CA GLY A 84 8.01 16.86 15.84
C GLY A 84 8.85 15.59 15.92
N ILE A 85 8.82 14.73 14.89
CA ILE A 85 9.57 13.48 14.83
C ILE A 85 11.07 13.73 14.92
N CYS A 86 11.56 14.78 14.26
CA CYS A 86 12.98 15.12 14.23
C CYS A 86 13.41 16.13 15.31
N ASN A 87 12.56 16.47 16.30
CA ASN A 87 12.84 17.53 17.27
C ASN A 87 13.32 18.83 16.61
N GLU A 88 12.71 19.21 15.50
CA GLU A 88 13.05 20.40 14.70
C GLU A 88 14.41 20.36 13.98
N ASP A 89 15.18 19.28 14.10
CA ASP A 89 16.38 19.09 13.29
C ASP A 89 16.00 18.60 11.89
N ILE A 90 15.89 19.56 10.98
CA ILE A 90 15.53 19.30 9.58
C ILE A 90 16.51 18.37 8.87
N ASN A 91 17.76 18.28 9.31
CA ASN A 91 18.77 17.42 8.68
C ASN A 91 18.40 15.94 8.81
N ILE A 92 17.61 15.57 9.82
CA ILE A 92 17.10 14.20 9.97
C ILE A 92 16.11 13.86 8.84
N LEU A 93 15.30 14.82 8.40
CA LEU A 93 14.37 14.64 7.28
C LEU A 93 15.10 14.66 5.93
N LYS A 94 16.17 15.48 5.81
CA LYS A 94 16.99 15.54 4.60
C LYS A 94 18.00 14.39 4.44
N ALA A 95 18.22 13.61 5.50
CA ALA A 95 19.30 12.61 5.52
C ALA A 95 19.18 11.66 4.31
N ASN A 96 20.28 11.44 3.60
CA ASN A 96 20.31 10.59 2.42
C ASN A 96 19.65 9.22 2.70
N GLY A 97 18.75 8.81 1.80
CA GLY A 97 17.95 7.60 1.98
C GLY A 97 16.73 7.77 2.91
N SER A 98 16.34 9.01 3.23
CA SER A 98 15.06 9.29 3.89
C SER A 98 13.97 9.55 2.86
N TYR A 99 12.81 8.92 3.09
CA TYR A 99 11.64 9.02 2.23
C TYR A 99 10.41 9.35 3.07
N HIS A 100 9.64 10.33 2.63
CA HIS A 100 8.46 10.81 3.35
C HIS A 100 7.22 10.67 2.47
N TYR A 101 6.35 9.71 2.80
CA TYR A 101 5.10 9.47 2.10
C TYR A 101 3.97 10.28 2.73
N LEU A 102 3.20 10.98 1.90
CA LEU A 102 2.02 11.75 2.27
C LEU A 102 0.77 11.01 1.75
N ILE A 103 0.09 10.29 2.64
CA ILE A 103 -1.12 9.52 2.32
C ILE A 103 -2.31 10.46 2.28
N CYS A 104 -2.97 10.57 1.13
CA CYS A 104 -4.19 11.35 0.97
C CYS A 104 -5.27 10.54 0.23
N THR A 105 -6.50 11.05 0.29
CA THR A 105 -7.59 10.57 -0.56
C THR A 105 -7.39 11.08 -1.99
N ASP A 106 -7.89 10.34 -2.98
CA ASP A 106 -7.93 10.75 -4.40
C ASP A 106 -8.92 11.90 -4.71
N THR A 107 -9.25 12.71 -3.70
CA THR A 107 -10.17 13.84 -3.82
C THR A 107 -9.39 15.10 -4.13
N TYR A 108 -10.01 16.04 -4.82
CA TYR A 108 -9.34 17.27 -5.24
C TYR A 108 -8.74 18.04 -4.05
N GLN A 109 -9.49 18.15 -2.95
CA GLN A 109 -9.03 18.82 -1.75
C GLN A 109 -7.94 18.02 -1.02
N GLY A 110 -8.03 16.69 -0.98
CA GLY A 110 -7.06 15.82 -0.33
C GLY A 110 -5.69 15.87 -1.01
N GLU A 111 -5.66 15.67 -2.32
CA GLU A 111 -4.44 15.78 -3.13
C GLU A 111 -3.84 17.18 -3.08
N SER A 112 -4.67 18.23 -3.20
CA SER A 112 -4.20 19.62 -3.12
C SER A 112 -3.51 19.93 -1.79
N CYS A 113 -4.03 19.44 -0.67
CA CYS A 113 -3.39 19.63 0.63
C CYS A 113 -2.04 18.89 0.73
N ALA A 114 -1.97 17.65 0.24
CA ALA A 114 -0.73 16.88 0.23
C ALA A 114 0.34 17.55 -0.66
N ASN A 115 -0.05 18.06 -1.83
CA ASN A 115 0.84 18.79 -2.74
C ASN A 115 1.35 20.10 -2.10
N ILE A 116 0.50 20.86 -1.40
CA ILE A 116 0.92 22.05 -0.66
C ILE A 116 2.00 21.71 0.39
N ILE A 117 1.84 20.59 1.11
CA ILE A 117 2.81 20.14 2.11
C ILE A 117 4.12 19.71 1.43
N GLU A 118 4.03 18.95 0.35
CA GLU A 118 5.18 18.54 -0.46
C GLU A 118 5.99 19.75 -0.92
N GLU A 119 5.35 20.75 -1.53
CA GLU A 119 6.01 21.98 -1.98
C GLU A 119 6.67 22.75 -0.83
N TYR A 120 6.03 22.80 0.34
CA TYR A 120 6.63 23.40 1.53
C TYR A 120 7.89 22.66 1.98
N LEU A 121 7.89 21.33 1.96
CA LEU A 121 9.02 20.51 2.36
C LEU A 121 10.16 20.57 1.33
N GLN A 122 9.84 20.68 0.04
CA GLN A 122 10.81 20.88 -1.04
C GLN A 122 11.60 22.19 -0.91
N LYS A 123 11.00 23.28 -0.39
CA LYS A 123 11.73 24.52 -0.02
C LYS A 123 12.94 24.25 0.88
N TYR A 124 12.87 23.17 1.65
CA TYR A 124 13.94 22.73 2.51
C TYR A 124 14.59 21.43 2.02
N GLU A 125 14.53 21.10 0.74
CA GLU A 125 15.22 19.94 0.16
C GLU A 125 14.82 18.59 0.80
N VAL A 126 13.64 18.52 1.43
CA VAL A 126 13.11 17.28 1.98
C VAL A 126 12.33 16.55 0.89
N SER A 127 12.77 15.35 0.52
CA SER A 127 12.12 14.55 -0.50
C SER A 127 10.84 13.92 0.05
N CYS A 128 9.71 14.23 -0.61
CA CYS A 128 8.41 13.67 -0.27
C CYS A 128 7.78 13.01 -1.50
N ILE A 129 6.86 12.09 -1.25
CA ILE A 129 6.06 11.42 -2.27
C ILE A 129 4.60 11.52 -1.83
N VAL A 130 3.80 12.24 -2.61
CA VAL A 130 2.34 12.23 -2.45
C VAL A 130 1.80 10.89 -2.93
N LEU A 131 1.03 10.22 -2.08
CA LEU A 131 0.46 8.91 -2.35
C LEU A 131 -1.06 8.96 -2.21
N PRO A 132 -1.78 9.31 -3.28
CA PRO A 132 -3.23 9.22 -3.32
C PRO A 132 -3.67 7.75 -3.20
N ILE A 133 -4.71 7.53 -2.42
CA ILE A 133 -5.39 6.23 -2.29
C ILE A 133 -6.76 6.36 -2.95
N SER A 134 -7.00 5.50 -3.94
CA SER A 134 -8.25 5.50 -4.68
C SER A 134 -9.40 5.05 -3.78
N ASP A 135 -10.58 5.61 -4.00
CA ASP A 135 -11.83 5.19 -3.36
C ASP A 135 -11.84 5.24 -1.82
N LEU A 136 -10.82 5.84 -1.18
CA LEU A 136 -10.78 6.11 0.25
C LEU A 136 -11.68 7.31 0.61
N ARG A 137 -12.95 7.24 0.22
CA ARG A 137 -13.97 8.28 0.43
C ARG A 137 -14.95 7.86 1.50
N ALA A 138 -15.45 8.83 2.26
CA ALA A 138 -16.37 8.59 3.36
C ALA A 138 -17.85 8.45 2.94
N ASP A 139 -18.15 8.57 1.65
CA ASP A 139 -19.52 8.62 1.12
C ASP A 139 -20.08 7.26 0.68
N ASN A 140 -19.25 6.22 0.57
CA ASN A 140 -19.67 4.86 0.23
C ASN A 140 -18.83 3.80 0.98
N THR A 141 -19.50 2.95 1.76
CA THR A 141 -18.86 1.90 2.57
C THR A 141 -18.14 0.85 1.73
N ALA A 142 -18.65 0.50 0.54
CA ALA A 142 -17.97 -0.45 -0.35
C ALA A 142 -16.68 0.15 -0.91
N ASN A 143 -16.71 1.43 -1.30
CA ASN A 143 -15.52 2.15 -1.75
C ASN A 143 -14.48 2.26 -0.63
N ALA A 144 -14.92 2.52 0.60
CA ALA A 144 -14.02 2.60 1.75
C ALA A 144 -13.21 1.30 1.96
N HIS A 145 -13.83 0.11 1.87
CA HIS A 145 -13.10 -1.16 1.98
C HIS A 145 -12.07 -1.36 0.86
N ASN A 146 -12.42 -1.01 -0.38
CA ASN A 146 -11.47 -1.05 -1.50
C ASN A 146 -10.29 -0.11 -1.27
N GLY A 147 -10.55 1.12 -0.83
CA GLY A 147 -9.50 2.10 -0.52
C GLY A 147 -8.62 1.66 0.65
N LEU A 148 -9.17 1.06 1.70
CA LEU A 148 -8.39 0.51 2.82
C LEU A 148 -7.55 -0.71 2.38
N THR A 149 -8.07 -1.51 1.46
CA THR A 149 -7.34 -2.64 0.85
C THR A 149 -6.17 -2.14 0.01
N GLU A 150 -6.39 -1.14 -0.86
CA GLU A 150 -5.32 -0.50 -1.64
C GLU A 150 -4.26 0.12 -0.73
N LEU A 151 -4.68 0.85 0.31
CA LEU A 151 -3.78 1.41 1.32
C LEU A 151 -2.92 0.32 1.96
N THR A 152 -3.52 -0.79 2.39
CA THR A 152 -2.79 -1.90 3.01
C THR A 152 -1.73 -2.47 2.08
N LYS A 153 -2.06 -2.66 0.79
CA LYS A 153 -1.11 -3.12 -0.24
C LYS A 153 0.07 -2.16 -0.38
N LYS A 154 -0.20 -0.87 -0.57
CA LYS A 154 0.84 0.15 -0.73
C LYS A 154 1.77 0.23 0.49
N ILE A 155 1.22 0.15 1.70
CA ILE A 155 2.01 0.16 2.93
C ILE A 155 2.87 -1.11 3.05
N SER A 156 2.31 -2.27 2.71
CA SER A 156 3.03 -3.55 2.67
C SER A 156 4.17 -3.52 1.65
N GLU A 157 3.95 -2.94 0.47
CA GLU A 157 4.98 -2.75 -0.56
C GLU A 157 6.13 -1.87 -0.05
N ILE A 158 5.83 -0.73 0.59
CA ILE A 158 6.83 0.15 1.19
C ILE A 158 7.66 -0.60 2.25
N ARG A 159 7.00 -1.35 3.16
CA ARG A 159 7.69 -2.14 4.20
C ARG A 159 8.53 -3.26 3.60
N ASN A 160 8.04 -3.95 2.57
CA ASN A 160 8.76 -5.05 1.96
C ASN A 160 9.95 -4.58 1.09
N GLY A 161 9.85 -3.39 0.51
CA GLY A 161 10.90 -2.78 -0.31
C GLY A 161 12.04 -2.14 0.48
N SER A 162 11.90 -1.97 1.80
CA SER A 162 12.92 -1.32 2.63
C SER A 162 13.17 -2.03 3.97
N LYS A 163 14.41 -1.95 4.45
CA LYS A 163 14.79 -2.36 5.81
C LYS A 163 14.92 -1.16 6.75
N ASP A 164 14.63 0.04 6.26
CA ASP A 164 14.72 1.26 7.04
C ASP A 164 13.65 1.28 8.13
N ARG A 165 13.97 2.00 9.22
CA ARG A 165 13.02 2.32 10.27
C ARG A 165 11.83 3.09 9.69
N ILE A 166 10.62 2.56 9.89
CA ILE A 166 9.36 3.13 9.43
C ILE A 166 8.63 3.79 10.60
N ILE A 167 8.29 5.06 10.43
CA ILE A 167 7.54 5.86 11.41
C ILE A 167 6.20 6.26 10.81
N PHE A 168 5.11 5.92 11.50
CA PHE A 168 3.78 6.41 11.11
C PHE A 168 3.50 7.71 11.84
N ASN A 169 3.29 8.80 11.10
CA ASN A 169 2.91 10.10 11.60
C ASN A 169 1.39 10.27 11.49
N LEU A 170 0.68 10.04 12.60
CA LEU A 170 -0.79 10.06 12.62
C LEU A 170 -1.35 11.36 13.23
N VAL A 171 -0.59 12.46 13.12
CA VAL A 171 -1.01 13.77 13.66
C VAL A 171 -2.08 14.43 12.79
N GLY A 172 -2.02 14.23 11.47
CA GLY A 172 -3.00 14.70 10.50
C GLY A 172 -3.95 13.61 10.00
N GLY A 173 -4.87 13.95 9.10
CA GLY A 173 -5.84 13.01 8.52
C GLY A 173 -7.19 12.91 9.25
N PHE A 174 -8.15 12.25 8.60
CA PHE A 174 -9.50 12.06 9.13
C PHE A 174 -9.62 10.80 9.99
N LYS A 175 -10.65 10.75 10.84
CA LYS A 175 -10.79 9.76 11.93
C LYS A 175 -10.69 8.30 11.49
N LEU A 176 -11.36 7.92 10.40
CA LEU A 176 -11.33 6.53 9.90
C LEU A 176 -9.91 6.14 9.46
N LEU A 177 -9.25 7.00 8.67
CA LEU A 177 -7.88 6.75 8.23
C LEU A 177 -6.91 6.70 9.42
N GLN A 178 -7.04 7.60 10.39
CA GLN A 178 -6.22 7.58 11.61
C GLN A 178 -6.40 6.27 12.40
N GLY A 179 -7.65 5.86 12.66
CA GLY A 179 -7.94 4.63 13.40
C GLY A 179 -7.44 3.37 12.68
N PHE A 180 -7.59 3.33 11.36
CA PHE A 180 -7.08 2.23 10.55
C PHE A 180 -5.54 2.19 10.51
N MET A 181 -4.90 3.33 10.25
CA MET A 181 -3.44 3.43 10.21
C MET A 181 -2.78 3.16 11.56
N GLN A 182 -3.45 3.47 12.68
CA GLN A 182 -2.98 3.08 14.01
C GLN A 182 -2.89 1.56 14.13
N THR A 183 -3.89 0.84 13.62
CA THR A 183 -3.89 -0.63 13.63
C THR A 183 -2.83 -1.18 12.68
N LEU A 184 -2.74 -0.68 11.44
CA LEU A 184 -1.68 -1.06 10.49
C LEU A 184 -0.28 -0.81 11.06
N GLY A 185 -0.11 0.28 11.81
CA GLY A 185 1.15 0.63 12.45
C GLY A 185 1.64 -0.45 13.42
N MET A 186 0.74 -1.22 14.04
CA MET A 186 1.13 -2.34 14.90
C MET A 186 1.83 -3.48 14.12
N PHE A 187 1.65 -3.53 12.81
CA PHE A 187 2.23 -4.57 11.94
C PHE A 187 3.42 -4.03 11.14
N TYR A 188 3.28 -2.84 10.54
CA TYR A 188 4.25 -2.34 9.57
C TYR A 188 5.17 -1.23 10.07
N ALA A 189 4.78 -0.47 11.10
CA ALA A 189 5.61 0.58 11.65
C ALA A 189 6.57 0.03 12.71
N ASP A 190 7.75 0.62 12.81
CA ASP A 190 8.63 0.41 13.96
C ASP A 190 8.23 1.36 15.11
N GLU A 191 7.66 2.53 14.77
CA GLU A 191 7.12 3.52 15.71
C GLU A 191 5.86 4.20 15.16
N ILE A 192 4.86 4.41 16.02
CA ILE A 192 3.71 5.26 15.72
C ILE A 192 3.85 6.55 16.52
N PHE A 193 3.75 7.67 15.81
CA PHE A 193 3.89 9.01 16.35
C PHE A 193 2.52 9.69 16.37
N TYR A 194 2.14 10.13 17.57
CA TYR A 194 0.89 10.85 17.81
C TYR A 194 1.19 12.13 18.59
N LEU A 195 0.45 13.21 18.32
CA LEU A 195 0.59 14.46 19.05
C LEU A 195 -0.56 14.59 20.04
N PHE A 196 -0.24 14.71 21.33
CA PHE A 196 -1.26 14.93 22.34
C PHE A 196 -1.77 16.37 22.29
N GLU A 197 -3.09 16.52 22.16
CA GLU A 197 -3.74 17.82 22.03
C GLU A 197 -3.35 18.77 23.18
N GLY A 198 -3.09 20.03 22.85
CA GLY A 198 -2.64 21.04 23.81
C GLY A 198 -1.14 20.97 24.15
N THR A 199 -0.38 20.02 23.61
CA THR A 199 1.08 19.94 23.78
C THR A 199 1.81 19.90 22.45
N ARG A 200 3.08 20.30 22.44
CA ARG A 200 4.01 20.07 21.32
C ARG A 200 4.85 18.82 21.50
N LYS A 201 4.57 18.03 22.55
CA LYS A 201 5.32 16.84 22.88
C LYS A 201 4.62 15.63 22.26
N PRO A 202 5.31 14.88 21.41
CA PRO A 202 4.72 13.69 20.84
C PRO A 202 4.72 12.54 21.82
N ILE A 203 3.74 11.67 21.64
CA ILE A 203 3.67 10.36 22.28
C ILE A 203 4.10 9.34 21.23
N LYS A 204 5.03 8.47 21.63
CA LYS A 204 5.42 7.30 20.85
C LYS A 204 4.61 6.12 21.35
N ILE A 205 3.85 5.50 20.46
CA ILE A 205 3.14 4.26 20.76
C ILE A 205 4.04 3.11 20.30
N PRO A 206 4.47 2.21 21.22
CA PRO A 206 5.29 1.07 20.86
C PRO A 206 4.50 0.06 20.04
N LYS A 207 5.18 -0.64 19.15
CA LYS A 207 4.61 -1.71 18.34
C LYS A 207 4.17 -2.89 19.23
N LEU A 208 2.97 -3.40 19.00
CA LEU A 208 2.54 -4.66 19.60
C LEU A 208 3.18 -5.84 18.86
N SER A 209 3.89 -6.70 19.59
CA SER A 209 4.47 -7.91 19.00
C SER A 209 3.40 -8.99 18.87
N VAL A 210 2.76 -9.06 17.70
CA VAL A 210 1.75 -10.08 17.36
C VAL A 210 2.38 -11.11 16.43
N LYS A 211 2.08 -12.39 16.64
CA LYS A 211 2.39 -13.46 15.70
C LYS A 211 1.08 -14.12 15.26
N PHE A 212 0.91 -14.24 13.95
CA PHE A 212 -0.21 -14.96 13.37
C PHE A 212 0.09 -16.46 13.34
N ASP A 213 -0.85 -17.26 13.84
CA ASP A 213 -0.79 -18.72 13.80
C ASP A 213 -2.13 -19.24 13.29
N TYR A 214 -2.11 -19.77 12.07
CA TYR A 214 -3.31 -20.17 11.34
C TYR A 214 -3.16 -21.59 10.78
N PRO A 215 -4.25 -22.37 10.75
CA PRO A 215 -4.21 -23.71 10.18
C PRO A 215 -3.92 -23.67 8.67
N GLU A 216 -3.33 -24.75 8.14
CA GLU A 216 -2.94 -24.85 6.73
C GLU A 216 -4.12 -24.60 5.76
N GLU A 217 -5.32 -25.00 6.14
CA GLU A 217 -6.54 -24.76 5.36
C GLU A 217 -6.81 -23.27 5.15
N MET A 218 -6.65 -22.46 6.19
CA MET A 218 -6.85 -21.01 6.13
C MET A 218 -5.75 -20.35 5.30
N MET A 219 -4.51 -20.78 5.49
CA MET A 219 -3.36 -20.34 4.70
C MET A 219 -3.56 -20.65 3.20
N ASN A 220 -4.14 -21.82 2.89
CA ASN A 220 -4.49 -22.19 1.53
C ASN A 220 -5.61 -21.32 0.96
N ALA A 221 -6.64 -20.99 1.75
CA ALA A 221 -7.70 -20.08 1.31
C ALA A 221 -7.18 -18.67 1.02
N LEU A 222 -6.38 -18.08 1.92
CA LEU A 222 -5.77 -16.77 1.70
C LEU A 222 -4.96 -16.74 0.40
N ARG A 223 -4.12 -17.77 0.18
CA ARG A 223 -3.40 -17.99 -1.07
C ARG A 223 -4.33 -18.05 -2.28
N ARG A 224 -5.44 -18.77 -2.21
CA ARG A 224 -6.38 -18.89 -3.34
C ARG A 224 -7.04 -17.56 -3.67
N ILE A 225 -7.53 -16.87 -2.66
CA ILE A 225 -8.22 -15.60 -2.81
C ILE A 225 -7.27 -14.51 -3.33
N SER A 226 -6.00 -14.50 -2.90
CA SER A 226 -5.00 -13.56 -3.44
C SER A 226 -4.73 -13.73 -4.95
N PHE A 227 -5.12 -14.87 -5.52
CA PHE A 227 -5.07 -15.16 -6.96
C PHE A 227 -6.47 -15.16 -7.60
N GLU A 228 -7.46 -14.50 -6.99
CA GLU A 228 -8.85 -14.43 -7.48
C GLU A 228 -9.45 -15.83 -7.70
N LEU A 229 -9.18 -16.78 -6.81
CA LEU A 229 -9.73 -18.14 -6.85
C LEU A 229 -10.60 -18.39 -5.62
N GLU A 230 -11.74 -19.04 -5.85
CA GLU A 230 -12.61 -19.50 -4.77
C GLU A 230 -11.85 -20.43 -3.81
N PRO A 231 -11.98 -20.25 -2.49
CA PRO A 231 -11.41 -21.18 -1.52
C PRO A 231 -12.06 -22.56 -1.65
N LYS A 232 -11.34 -23.62 -1.27
CA LYS A 232 -11.87 -24.99 -1.38
C LYS A 232 -12.96 -25.29 -0.35
N ASN A 233 -12.89 -24.64 0.80
CA ASN A 233 -13.78 -24.84 1.93
C ASN A 233 -14.41 -23.51 2.31
N ASN A 234 -15.60 -23.56 2.91
CA ASN A 234 -16.23 -22.37 3.48
C ASN A 234 -15.51 -22.02 4.78
N ILE A 235 -14.63 -21.01 4.74
CA ILE A 235 -13.87 -20.60 5.90
C ILE A 235 -14.51 -19.34 6.46
N ASP A 236 -15.21 -19.49 7.59
CA ASP A 236 -15.73 -18.34 8.32
C ASP A 236 -14.58 -17.62 9.02
N LEU A 237 -14.27 -16.44 8.49
CA LEU A 237 -13.26 -15.55 9.05
C LEU A 237 -13.84 -14.16 9.37
N GLY A 238 -15.13 -13.95 9.10
CA GLY A 238 -15.89 -12.70 9.30
C GLY A 238 -15.37 -11.42 8.61
N ILE A 239 -14.08 -11.37 8.22
CA ILE A 239 -13.35 -10.12 8.05
C ILE A 239 -12.34 -10.18 6.88
N LEU A 240 -12.13 -11.32 6.21
CA LEU A 240 -11.02 -11.48 5.25
C LEU A 240 -11.40 -11.43 3.77
N VAL A 241 -12.68 -11.41 3.44
CA VAL A 241 -13.15 -11.60 2.07
C VAL A 241 -14.22 -10.57 1.73
N LEU A 242 -14.01 -9.82 0.66
CA LEU A 242 -15.02 -8.94 0.08
C LEU A 242 -15.76 -9.70 -1.03
N GLU A 243 -17.07 -9.83 -0.89
CA GLU A 243 -17.92 -10.44 -1.93
C GLU A 243 -18.06 -9.49 -3.12
N GLY A 244 -17.58 -9.92 -4.28
CA GLY A 244 -17.58 -9.17 -5.53
C GLY A 244 -17.20 -10.09 -6.70
N LYS A 245 -17.09 -9.52 -7.92
CA LYS A 245 -16.48 -10.23 -9.06
C LYS A 245 -15.22 -9.50 -9.48
N PRO A 246 -14.02 -10.09 -9.32
CA PRO A 246 -13.68 -11.36 -8.65
C PRO A 246 -13.73 -11.31 -7.11
N LEU A 247 -13.68 -12.47 -6.43
CA LEU A 247 -13.51 -12.58 -4.98
C LEU A 247 -12.14 -12.01 -4.58
N MET A 248 -12.10 -11.17 -3.53
CA MET A 248 -10.88 -10.46 -3.12
C MET A 248 -10.66 -10.55 -1.61
N LEU A 249 -9.39 -10.48 -1.21
CA LEU A 249 -9.05 -10.27 0.19
C LEU A 249 -9.53 -8.88 0.62
N SER A 250 -10.07 -8.79 1.82
CA SER A 250 -10.31 -7.50 2.49
C SER A 250 -8.99 -6.86 2.90
N GLU A 251 -9.06 -5.67 3.49
CA GLU A 251 -7.92 -4.98 4.06
C GLU A 251 -7.20 -5.82 5.14
N TRP A 252 -7.93 -6.59 5.93
CA TRP A 252 -7.36 -7.50 6.94
C TRP A 252 -6.85 -8.79 6.32
N GLY A 253 -7.51 -9.29 5.27
CA GLY A 253 -7.04 -10.42 4.47
C GLY A 253 -5.67 -10.17 3.87
N GLU A 254 -5.48 -9.00 3.26
CA GLU A 254 -4.19 -8.59 2.68
C GLU A 254 -3.11 -8.44 3.76
N LEU A 255 -3.46 -7.85 4.90
CA LEU A 255 -2.54 -7.72 6.04
C LEU A 255 -2.06 -9.08 6.51
N VAL A 256 -3.02 -9.96 6.87
CA VAL A 256 -2.70 -11.29 7.38
C VAL A 256 -1.88 -12.06 6.36
N TRP A 257 -2.31 -12.10 5.11
CA TRP A 257 -1.60 -12.82 4.06
C TRP A 257 -0.18 -12.30 3.87
N GLY A 258 0.01 -10.97 3.86
CA GLY A 258 1.32 -10.33 3.76
C GLY A 258 2.31 -10.77 4.86
N GLU A 259 1.82 -10.94 6.09
CA GLU A 259 2.65 -11.35 7.23
C GLU A 259 3.01 -12.83 7.20
N VAL A 260 2.10 -13.70 6.74
CA VAL A 260 2.27 -15.16 6.84
C VAL A 260 2.80 -15.81 5.55
N LYS A 261 2.63 -15.17 4.38
CA LYS A 261 2.98 -15.72 3.06
C LYS A 261 4.42 -16.19 2.97
N LYS A 262 5.38 -15.36 3.42
CA LYS A 262 6.81 -15.67 3.33
C LYS A 262 7.16 -16.94 4.08
N ASP A 263 6.64 -17.10 5.30
CA ASP A 263 6.88 -18.31 6.09
C ASP A 263 6.18 -19.53 5.49
N TYR A 264 4.97 -19.34 4.99
CA TYR A 264 4.21 -20.40 4.33
C TYR A 264 4.90 -20.95 3.09
N TYR A 265 5.54 -20.09 2.28
CA TYR A 265 6.22 -20.49 1.03
C TYR A 265 7.65 -21.03 1.24
N LYS A 266 8.15 -21.13 2.48
CA LYS A 266 9.44 -21.81 2.77
C LYS A 266 9.39 -23.32 2.53
N GLU A 267 8.21 -23.89 2.41
CA GLU A 267 7.99 -25.30 2.08
C GLU A 267 7.23 -25.41 0.76
N LEU A 268 7.49 -26.47 0.00
CA LEU A 268 6.79 -26.71 -1.26
C LEU A 268 5.34 -27.10 -0.96
N ARG A 269 4.41 -26.17 -1.13
CA ARG A 269 2.98 -26.44 -1.05
C ARG A 269 2.48 -27.14 -2.30
N ALA A 270 1.38 -27.88 -2.17
CA ALA A 270 0.68 -28.43 -3.31
C ALA A 270 0.31 -27.32 -4.33
N PRO A 271 0.24 -27.64 -5.64
CA PRO A 271 -0.19 -26.68 -6.65
C PRO A 271 -1.52 -26.03 -6.30
N ILE A 272 -1.64 -24.72 -6.51
CA ILE A 272 -2.87 -23.97 -6.23
C ILE A 272 -4.04 -24.42 -7.13
N LEU A 273 -3.73 -24.95 -8.32
CA LEU A 273 -4.69 -25.51 -9.26
C LEU A 273 -4.19 -26.86 -9.80
N PRO A 274 -5.10 -27.81 -10.09
CA PRO A 274 -4.74 -29.16 -10.53
C PRO A 274 -4.11 -29.22 -11.94
N ILE A 275 -4.15 -28.11 -12.69
CA ILE A 275 -3.53 -27.99 -14.01
C ILE A 275 -2.01 -27.78 -13.96
N VAL A 276 -1.43 -27.72 -12.76
CA VAL A 276 0.01 -27.71 -12.52
C VAL A 276 0.35 -28.89 -11.62
N SER A 277 1.50 -29.52 -11.83
CA SER A 277 2.05 -30.53 -10.93
C SER A 277 3.58 -30.57 -10.96
N TYR A 278 4.17 -31.28 -10.01
CA TYR A 278 5.61 -31.31 -9.79
C TYR A 278 6.18 -32.71 -9.99
N SER A 279 7.25 -32.81 -10.76
CA SER A 279 8.08 -34.03 -10.81
C SER A 279 8.91 -34.20 -9.53
N ASP A 280 9.43 -35.40 -9.29
CA ASP A 280 10.34 -35.62 -8.15
C ASP A 280 11.70 -34.93 -8.33
N ARG A 281 12.15 -34.75 -9.57
CA ARG A 281 13.34 -33.95 -9.89
C ARG A 281 13.13 -32.49 -9.47
N PHE A 282 12.01 -31.88 -9.86
CA PHE A 282 11.68 -30.52 -9.45
C PHE A 282 11.60 -30.38 -7.93
N LYS A 283 10.94 -31.32 -7.23
CA LYS A 283 10.90 -31.30 -5.74
C LYS A 283 12.30 -31.33 -5.13
N SER A 284 13.20 -32.14 -5.69
CA SER A 284 14.61 -32.21 -5.27
C SER A 284 15.33 -30.88 -5.51
N ASP A 285 15.11 -30.24 -6.65
CA ASP A 285 15.72 -28.94 -6.98
C ASP A 285 15.18 -27.82 -6.09
N PHE A 286 13.87 -27.79 -5.82
CA PHE A 286 13.24 -26.84 -4.91
C PHE A 286 13.83 -26.92 -3.49
N ASN A 287 14.08 -28.14 -2.99
CA ASN A 287 14.62 -28.34 -1.64
C ASN A 287 16.05 -27.80 -1.46
N LYS A 288 16.82 -27.64 -2.55
CA LYS A 288 18.17 -27.06 -2.54
C LYS A 288 18.17 -25.53 -2.52
N LEU A 289 17.03 -24.89 -2.78
CA LEU A 289 16.89 -23.44 -2.78
C LEU A 289 17.00 -22.87 -1.37
N ASN A 290 17.51 -21.65 -1.25
CA ASN A 290 17.43 -20.90 0.01
C ASN A 290 15.99 -20.39 0.25
N ASN A 291 15.68 -19.93 1.47
CA ASN A 291 14.31 -19.51 1.82
C ASN A 291 13.75 -18.40 0.91
N ASN A 292 14.57 -17.43 0.48
CA ASN A 292 14.09 -16.36 -0.39
C ASN A 292 13.79 -16.88 -1.80
N GLU A 293 14.67 -17.74 -2.33
CA GLU A 293 14.45 -18.41 -3.62
C GLU A 293 13.18 -19.29 -3.58
N LYS A 294 12.94 -20.02 -2.49
CA LYS A 294 11.72 -20.82 -2.33
C LYS A 294 10.46 -19.96 -2.40
N VAL A 295 10.44 -18.84 -1.68
CA VAL A 295 9.30 -17.91 -1.65
C VAL A 295 9.02 -17.36 -3.05
N GLU A 296 10.04 -16.83 -3.72
CA GLU A 296 9.88 -16.22 -5.04
C GLU A 296 9.43 -17.24 -6.09
N LEU A 297 10.08 -18.41 -6.15
CA LEU A 297 9.71 -19.43 -7.12
C LEU A 297 8.29 -19.94 -6.90
N HIS A 298 7.88 -20.14 -5.65
CA HIS A 298 6.54 -20.62 -5.31
C HIS A 298 5.46 -19.64 -5.74
N GLU A 299 5.71 -18.34 -5.54
CA GLU A 299 4.84 -17.28 -6.03
C GLU A 299 4.73 -17.29 -7.56
N LYS A 300 5.85 -17.39 -8.29
CA LYS A 300 5.82 -17.47 -9.76
C LYS A 300 5.05 -18.70 -10.27
N ILE A 301 5.13 -19.83 -9.57
CA ILE A 301 4.35 -21.03 -9.89
C ILE A 301 2.85 -20.76 -9.77
N ASP A 302 2.40 -19.99 -8.77
CA ASP A 302 1.00 -19.62 -8.63
C ASP A 302 0.51 -18.70 -9.73
N TYR A 303 1.33 -17.72 -10.12
CA TYR A 303 1.05 -16.89 -11.29
C TYR A 303 0.93 -17.72 -12.57
N VAL A 304 1.88 -18.65 -12.82
CA VAL A 304 1.81 -19.56 -13.96
C VAL A 304 0.53 -20.40 -13.92
N ALA A 305 0.17 -20.96 -12.76
CA ALA A 305 -1.05 -21.73 -12.60
C ALA A 305 -2.31 -20.89 -12.93
N LYS A 306 -2.39 -19.65 -12.43
CA LYS A 306 -3.52 -18.76 -12.70
C LYS A 306 -3.57 -18.32 -14.17
N TYR A 307 -2.42 -18.02 -14.78
CA TYR A 307 -2.32 -17.72 -16.21
C TYR A 307 -2.77 -18.90 -17.06
N LEU A 308 -2.34 -20.12 -16.74
CA LEU A 308 -2.75 -21.32 -17.47
C LEU A 308 -4.26 -21.55 -17.42
N ALA A 309 -4.89 -21.26 -16.29
CA ALA A 309 -6.33 -21.44 -16.09
C ALA A 309 -7.20 -20.40 -16.82
N THR A 310 -6.72 -19.16 -16.93
CA THR A 310 -7.53 -18.02 -17.39
C THR A 310 -7.10 -17.46 -18.74
N LYS A 311 -5.84 -17.68 -19.13
CA LYS A 311 -5.15 -17.02 -20.25
C LYS A 311 -5.11 -15.49 -20.15
N ASP A 312 -5.39 -14.94 -18.97
CA ASP A 312 -5.31 -13.52 -18.70
C ASP A 312 -3.86 -13.09 -18.49
N LYS A 313 -3.36 -12.21 -19.37
CA LYS A 313 -1.97 -11.75 -19.39
C LYS A 313 -1.54 -11.02 -18.12
N ARG A 314 -2.47 -10.51 -17.30
CA ARG A 314 -2.16 -9.93 -15.98
C ARG A 314 -1.42 -10.93 -15.06
N TRP A 315 -1.58 -12.23 -15.31
CA TRP A 315 -0.94 -13.29 -14.55
C TRP A 315 0.35 -13.84 -15.19
N ASN A 316 0.73 -13.36 -16.38
CA ASN A 316 2.00 -13.67 -17.02
C ASN A 316 2.84 -12.40 -17.14
N LEU A 317 3.36 -11.95 -15.99
CA LEU A 317 4.20 -10.77 -15.90
C LEU A 317 5.52 -10.98 -16.63
N ASP A 318 6.17 -9.90 -17.05
CA ASP A 318 7.50 -9.96 -17.69
C ASP A 318 8.55 -10.62 -16.79
N SER A 319 8.41 -10.50 -15.47
CA SER A 319 9.28 -11.17 -14.47
C SER A 319 9.07 -12.69 -14.37
N ILE A 320 8.01 -13.21 -14.99
CA ILE A 320 7.69 -14.64 -15.06
C ILE A 320 7.97 -15.15 -16.48
N SER A 321 7.49 -14.44 -17.50
CA SER A 321 7.72 -14.76 -18.91
C SER A 321 7.48 -16.25 -19.22
N PHE A 322 6.28 -16.75 -18.89
CA PHE A 322 5.90 -18.12 -19.24
C PHE A 322 5.59 -18.21 -20.74
N HIS A 323 6.34 -19.06 -21.45
CA HIS A 323 6.20 -19.21 -22.89
C HIS A 323 6.65 -20.60 -23.39
N GLU A 324 6.25 -20.92 -24.62
CA GLU A 324 6.67 -22.14 -25.32
C GLU A 324 8.12 -22.02 -25.78
N LEU A 325 8.87 -23.11 -25.65
CA LEU A 325 10.26 -23.18 -26.07
C LEU A 325 10.39 -23.25 -27.59
N LYS A 326 11.45 -22.63 -28.12
CA LYS A 326 11.89 -22.86 -29.50
C LYS A 326 12.63 -24.21 -29.57
N GLY A 327 11.88 -25.28 -29.76
CA GLY A 327 12.40 -26.66 -29.80
C GLY A 327 11.87 -27.51 -28.66
N ASN A 328 12.49 -28.67 -28.42
CA ASN A 328 12.05 -29.64 -27.41
C ASN A 328 13.24 -30.22 -26.62
N PRO A 329 14.03 -29.39 -25.92
CA PRO A 329 15.21 -29.86 -25.19
C PRO A 329 14.77 -30.82 -24.08
N ASP A 330 15.31 -32.04 -24.11
CA ASP A 330 14.98 -33.12 -23.16
C ASP A 330 13.47 -33.38 -22.98
N GLY A 331 12.68 -33.12 -24.02
CA GLY A 331 11.23 -33.31 -23.97
C GLY A 331 10.45 -32.19 -23.25
N MET A 332 11.09 -31.07 -22.91
CA MET A 332 10.46 -29.89 -22.31
C MET A 332 9.81 -29.02 -23.38
N THR A 333 8.62 -28.51 -23.08
CA THR A 333 7.85 -27.71 -24.04
C THR A 333 7.72 -26.25 -23.64
N HIS A 334 7.80 -25.92 -22.34
CA HIS A 334 7.64 -24.55 -21.86
C HIS A 334 8.65 -24.24 -20.76
N GLU A 335 8.92 -22.95 -20.59
CA GLU A 335 9.73 -22.42 -19.49
C GLU A 335 9.13 -21.15 -18.88
N PHE A 336 9.59 -20.80 -17.68
CA PHE A 336 9.38 -19.48 -17.06
C PHE A 336 10.58 -19.09 -16.18
N ASP A 337 10.76 -17.80 -15.93
CA ASP A 337 11.79 -17.26 -15.05
C ASP A 337 11.59 -17.70 -13.61
N CYS A 338 12.62 -18.24 -12.96
CA CYS A 338 12.57 -18.61 -11.54
C CYS A 338 12.78 -17.40 -10.63
N PHE A 339 13.78 -16.57 -10.93
CA PHE A 339 14.21 -15.47 -10.06
C PHE A 339 14.44 -14.20 -10.85
N THR A 340 14.01 -13.09 -10.28
CA THR A 340 14.09 -11.77 -10.91
C THR A 340 15.54 -11.36 -11.08
N GLY A 341 15.93 -11.06 -12.32
CA GLY A 341 17.26 -10.55 -12.66
C GLY A 341 18.41 -11.57 -12.66
N ARG A 342 18.13 -12.88 -12.54
CA ARG A 342 19.18 -13.93 -12.48
C ARG A 342 19.24 -14.88 -13.68
N GLY A 343 18.25 -14.82 -14.57
CA GLY A 343 18.19 -15.66 -15.77
C GLY A 343 17.87 -17.14 -15.51
N ASP A 344 17.90 -17.63 -14.27
CA ASP A 344 17.48 -18.99 -13.89
C ASP A 344 16.06 -19.32 -14.39
N ARG A 345 15.86 -20.50 -14.98
CA ARG A 345 14.60 -20.93 -15.61
C ARG A 345 14.04 -22.21 -15.00
N ALA A 346 12.72 -22.30 -14.90
CA ALA A 346 12.01 -23.53 -14.59
C ALA A 346 11.43 -24.10 -15.88
N TYR A 347 11.66 -25.39 -16.11
CA TYR A 347 11.24 -26.11 -17.31
C TYR A 347 10.13 -27.09 -17.00
N GLY A 348 9.23 -27.27 -17.95
CA GLY A 348 8.19 -28.27 -17.85
C GLY A 348 7.60 -28.71 -19.17
N LYS A 349 6.66 -29.64 -19.09
CA LYS A 349 5.94 -30.17 -20.25
C LYS A 349 4.48 -30.40 -19.95
N PHE A 350 3.64 -30.26 -20.97
CA PHE A 350 2.24 -30.64 -20.87
C PHE A 350 2.05 -32.15 -21.00
N LYS A 351 1.30 -32.75 -20.08
CA LYS A 351 0.73 -34.09 -20.22
C LYS A 351 -0.76 -34.00 -19.85
N ASN A 352 -1.65 -34.44 -20.73
CA ASN A 352 -3.10 -34.43 -20.49
C ASN A 352 -3.63 -33.09 -19.95
N ASN A 353 -3.29 -31.97 -20.61
CA ASN A 353 -3.63 -30.59 -20.22
C ASN A 353 -3.10 -30.13 -18.85
N THR A 354 -2.21 -30.89 -18.22
CA THR A 354 -1.51 -30.51 -16.98
C THR A 354 -0.08 -30.10 -17.32
N PHE A 355 0.34 -28.92 -16.86
CA PHE A 355 1.74 -28.50 -16.94
C PHE A 355 2.53 -29.17 -15.80
N HIS A 356 3.42 -30.09 -16.16
CA HIS A 356 4.31 -30.76 -15.24
C HIS A 356 5.63 -30.00 -15.16
N ILE A 357 5.96 -29.43 -14.01
CA ILE A 357 7.25 -28.78 -13.77
C ILE A 357 8.29 -29.86 -13.49
N GLU A 358 9.34 -29.91 -14.32
CA GLU A 358 10.29 -31.02 -14.38
C GLU A 358 11.62 -30.67 -13.68
N CYS A 359 12.15 -29.45 -13.83
CA CYS A 359 13.39 -29.05 -13.17
C CYS A 359 13.60 -27.54 -13.11
N ILE A 360 14.63 -27.13 -12.36
CA ILE A 360 15.17 -25.77 -12.35
C ILE A 360 16.55 -25.82 -13.01
N TRP A 361 16.78 -24.99 -14.03
CA TRP A 361 18.11 -24.80 -14.60
C TRP A 361 18.68 -23.46 -14.15
N ARG A 362 19.84 -23.54 -13.48
CA ARG A 362 20.60 -22.36 -13.08
C ARG A 362 21.57 -21.95 -14.18
N HIS A 363 21.54 -20.67 -14.56
CA HIS A 363 22.60 -20.09 -15.38
C HIS A 363 23.81 -19.84 -14.47
N LEU A 364 24.97 -20.38 -14.84
CA LEU A 364 26.24 -20.24 -14.11
C LEU A 364 26.88 -18.87 -14.34
#